data_AF-A0A662G6B1-F1
#
_entry.id   AF-A0A662G6B1-F1
#
_cell.length_a   1.000
_cell.length_b   1.000
_cell.length_c   1.000
_cell.angle_alpha   90.00
_cell.angle_beta   90.00
_cell.angle_gamma   90.00
#
_symmetry.space_group_name_H-M   'P 1'
#
loop_
_entity.id
_entity.type
_entity.pdbx_description
1 polymer ?
#
loop_
_entity_poly.entity_id
_entity_poly.type
_entity_poly.pdbx_seq_one_letter_code
_entity_poly.pdbx_strand_id
1 'polypeptide(L)'
;MFGSKGILKVKGAGEKAIIDHIDYLGSRKTIEVSQKLIFENTAICEISNMCKCIINGRKSFLNEKIGAEVMAIIDSAYYSEINGRKAVTLDEFKQFAVKLIEKYGEKASDEFIKMKVNHFASSK
;
A
#
# COMPACT_ATOMS: atom_id res chain seq x y z
N MET A 1 -4.43 -10.26 10.25
CA MET A 1 -3.33 -9.74 11.08
C MET A 1 -3.01 -10.76 12.17
N PHE A 2 -1.74 -11.09 12.31
CA PHE A 2 -1.24 -11.95 13.39
C PHE A 2 -0.55 -11.07 14.42
N GLY A 3 -0.77 -11.33 15.70
CA GLY A 3 -0.12 -10.65 16.81
C GLY A 3 0.17 -11.62 17.94
N SER A 4 0.94 -11.18 18.94
CA SER A 4 1.36 -12.03 20.07
C SER A 4 0.19 -12.56 20.92
N LYS A 5 -0.98 -11.92 20.85
CA LYS A 5 -2.18 -12.28 21.62
C LYS A 5 -3.30 -12.90 20.79
N GLY A 6 -3.07 -13.15 19.50
CA GLY A 6 -4.08 -13.74 18.64
C GLY A 6 -4.05 -13.25 17.21
N ILE A 7 -5.15 -13.50 16.52
CA ILE A 7 -5.32 -13.33 15.09
C ILE A 7 -6.62 -12.58 14.84
N LEU A 8 -6.55 -11.53 14.03
CA LEU A 8 -7.71 -10.89 13.43
C LEU A 8 -7.78 -11.30 11.96
N LYS A 9 -8.83 -12.00 11.56
CA LYS A 9 -9.12 -12.32 10.16
C LYS A 9 -10.32 -11.51 9.71
N VAL A 10 -10.14 -10.71 8.66
CA VAL A 10 -11.22 -9.97 8.02
C VAL A 10 -11.67 -10.76 6.80
N LYS A 11 -12.96 -11.07 6.69
CA LYS A 11 -13.60 -11.69 5.53
C LYS A 11 -14.67 -10.73 5.02
N GLY A 12 -14.56 -10.29 3.77
CA GLY A 12 -15.60 -9.49 3.13
C GLY A 12 -16.61 -10.40 2.42
N ALA A 13 -17.90 -10.16 2.62
CA ALA A 13 -18.97 -10.77 1.82
C ALA A 13 -20.04 -9.70 1.55
N GLY A 14 -20.02 -9.11 0.34
CA GLY A 14 -20.98 -8.09 -0.07
C GLY A 14 -21.02 -6.91 0.91
N GLU A 15 -22.20 -6.57 1.42
CA GLU A 15 -22.46 -5.40 2.28
C GLU A 15 -21.91 -5.51 3.73
N LYS A 16 -21.26 -6.63 4.10
CA LYS A 16 -20.75 -6.87 5.45
C LYS A 16 -19.29 -7.31 5.46
N ALA A 17 -18.55 -6.81 6.44
CA ALA A 17 -17.25 -7.33 6.86
C ALA A 17 -17.48 -8.22 8.08
N ILE A 18 -16.94 -9.42 8.04
CA ILE A 18 -16.89 -10.30 9.19
C ILE A 18 -15.46 -10.28 9.71
N ILE A 19 -15.28 -9.86 10.96
CA ILE A 19 -14.00 -9.87 11.65
C ILE A 19 -14.04 -11.04 12.64
N ASP A 20 -13.25 -12.08 12.36
CA ASP A 20 -12.97 -13.16 13.29
C ASP A 20 -11.76 -12.77 14.16
N HIS A 21 -11.98 -12.58 15.45
CA HIS A 21 -10.93 -12.49 16.45
C HIS A 21 -10.72 -13.86 17.11
N ILE A 22 -9.52 -14.40 17.00
CA ILE A 22 -9.10 -15.64 17.65
C ILE A 22 -7.99 -15.26 18.61
N ASP A 23 -8.22 -15.36 19.91
CA ASP A 23 -7.16 -15.08 20.89
C ASP A 23 -6.15 -16.23 21.00
N TYR A 24 -5.07 -16.03 21.75
CA TYR A 24 -4.02 -17.01 21.97
C TYR A 24 -4.44 -18.24 22.79
N LEU A 25 -5.60 -18.18 23.46
CA LEU A 25 -6.20 -19.31 24.18
C LEU A 25 -7.14 -20.12 23.28
N GLY A 26 -7.32 -19.69 22.02
CA GLY A 26 -8.21 -20.32 21.05
C GLY A 26 -9.65 -19.85 21.13
N SER A 27 -9.98 -18.88 21.99
CA SER A 27 -11.33 -18.31 22.06
C SER A 27 -11.61 -17.51 20.79
N ARG A 28 -12.78 -17.74 20.20
CA ARG A 28 -13.20 -17.07 18.97
C ARG A 28 -14.37 -16.13 19.22
N LYS A 29 -14.23 -14.88 18.77
CA LYS A 29 -15.31 -13.90 18.70
C LYS A 29 -15.46 -13.43 17.26
N THR A 30 -16.67 -13.50 16.73
CA THR A 30 -17.01 -12.99 15.41
C THR A 30 -17.74 -11.66 15.56
N ILE A 31 -17.28 -10.64 14.83
CA ILE A 31 -17.84 -9.29 14.84
C ILE A 31 -18.29 -8.97 13.41
N GLU A 32 -19.57 -8.65 13.24
CA GLU A 32 -20.10 -8.14 11.97
C GLU A 32 -19.95 -6.61 11.94
N VAL A 33 -19.38 -6.11 10.85
CA VAL A 33 -19.22 -4.68 10.59
C VAL A 33 -19.96 -4.35 9.29
N SER A 34 -20.89 -3.41 9.35
CA SER A 34 -21.58 -2.92 8.15
C SER A 34 -20.57 -2.23 7.21
N GLN A 35 -20.58 -2.62 5.93
CA GLN A 35 -19.78 -1.97 4.89
C GLN A 35 -20.59 -1.00 4.04
N LYS A 36 -21.80 -0.62 4.47
CA LYS A 36 -22.67 0.29 3.70
C LYS A 36 -21.96 1.59 3.30
N LEU A 37 -21.08 2.11 4.17
CA LEU A 37 -20.28 3.31 3.89
C LEU A 37 -19.06 3.05 2.98
N ILE A 38 -18.58 1.81 2.88
CA ILE A 38 -17.37 1.46 2.12
C ILE A 38 -17.69 1.36 0.62
N PHE A 39 -18.87 0.89 0.24
CA PHE A 39 -19.23 0.72 -1.17
C PHE A 39 -19.81 1.98 -1.83
N GLU A 40 -20.43 2.88 -1.05
CA GLU A 40 -21.13 4.03 -1.63
C GLU A 40 -20.35 5.34 -1.53
N ASN A 41 -19.43 5.51 -0.57
CA ASN A 41 -19.00 6.87 -0.16
C ASN A 41 -17.55 7.00 0.33
N THR A 42 -16.63 6.10 -0.01
CA THR A 42 -15.22 6.20 0.45
C THR A 42 -14.54 7.49 -0.01
N ALA A 43 -14.72 7.88 -1.28
CA ALA A 43 -14.20 9.15 -1.79
C ALA A 43 -14.77 10.36 -1.02
N ILE A 44 -16.07 10.35 -0.69
CA ILE A 44 -16.69 11.42 0.11
C ILE A 44 -16.12 11.44 1.53
N CYS A 45 -15.86 10.27 2.14
CA CYS A 45 -15.20 10.18 3.44
C CYS A 45 -13.78 10.75 3.41
N GLU A 46 -13.01 10.48 2.35
CA GLU A 46 -11.65 11.00 2.17
C GLU A 46 -11.67 12.53 2.00
N ILE A 47 -12.57 13.07 1.17
CA ILE A 47 -12.76 14.51 1.01
C ILE A 47 -13.17 15.15 2.34
N SER A 48 -14.11 14.55 3.07
CA SER A 48 -14.54 15.04 4.38
C SER A 48 -13.37 15.06 5.37
N ASN A 49 -12.53 14.02 5.36
CA ASN A 49 -11.33 13.98 6.19
C ASN A 49 -10.32 15.06 5.79
N MET A 50 -10.12 15.32 4.50
CA MET A 50 -9.29 16.42 4.00
C MET A 50 -9.79 17.77 4.54
N CYS A 51 -11.08 18.08 4.41
CA CYS A 51 -11.68 19.30 4.95
C CYS A 51 -11.47 19.42 6.45
N LYS A 52 -11.68 18.34 7.21
CA LYS A 52 -11.42 18.30 8.66
C LYS A 52 -9.95 18.53 9.00
N CYS A 53 -9.02 18.06 8.17
CA CYS A 53 -7.59 18.29 8.37
C CYS A 53 -7.25 19.79 8.22
N ILE A 54 -7.81 20.44 7.20
CA ILE A 54 -7.65 21.89 6.97
C ILE A 54 -8.24 22.70 8.12
N ILE A 55 -9.52 22.45 8.46
CA ILE A 55 -10.23 23.20 9.52
C ILE A 55 -9.51 23.09 10.86
N ASN A 56 -8.96 21.91 11.18
CA ASN A 56 -8.29 21.67 12.45
C ASN A 56 -6.77 21.91 12.41
N GLY A 57 -6.20 22.42 11.30
CA GLY A 57 -4.77 22.69 11.18
C GLY A 57 -3.87 21.47 11.37
N ARG A 58 -4.34 20.26 11.01
CA ARG A 58 -3.60 19.00 11.17
C ARG A 58 -3.24 18.41 9.81
N LYS A 59 -2.10 17.72 9.72
CA LYS A 59 -1.76 16.94 8.52
C LYS A 59 -2.69 15.72 8.39
N SER A 60 -2.96 15.34 7.14
CA SER A 60 -3.61 14.06 6.83
C SER A 60 -2.74 12.89 7.29
N PHE A 61 -3.38 11.81 7.72
CA PHE A 61 -2.71 10.52 7.91
C PHE A 61 -2.12 10.01 6.58
N LEU A 62 -2.89 10.13 5.50
CA LEU A 62 -2.43 9.90 4.13
C LEU A 62 -1.83 11.20 3.58
N ASN A 63 -0.56 11.43 3.87
CA ASN A 63 0.19 12.61 3.43
C ASN A 63 1.29 12.24 2.40
N GLU A 64 2.00 13.25 1.91
CA GLU A 64 3.03 13.14 0.88
C GLU A 64 4.12 12.11 1.22
N LYS A 65 4.54 12.06 2.50
CA LYS A 65 5.57 11.14 2.96
C LYS A 65 5.09 9.69 2.92
N ILE A 66 3.86 9.45 3.39
CA ILE A 66 3.25 8.11 3.33
C ILE A 66 3.03 7.69 1.88
N GLY A 67 2.55 8.60 1.03
CA GLY A 67 2.38 8.35 -0.41
C GLY A 67 3.69 7.94 -1.08
N ALA A 68 4.78 8.67 -0.84
CA ALA A 68 6.09 8.36 -1.40
C ALA A 68 6.63 6.99 -0.95
N GLU A 69 6.48 6.63 0.33
CA GLU A 69 6.88 5.31 0.84
C GLU A 69 6.04 4.17 0.24
N VAL A 70 4.73 4.37 0.08
CA VAL A 70 3.86 3.38 -0.61
C VAL A 70 4.31 3.17 -2.05
N MET A 71 4.63 4.25 -2.78
CA MET A 71 5.17 4.14 -4.13
C MET A 71 6.51 3.39 -4.15
N ALA A 72 7.41 3.68 -3.21
CA ALA A 72 8.68 2.97 -3.10
C ALA A 72 8.49 1.46 -2.82
N ILE A 73 7.50 1.08 -1.99
CA ILE A 73 7.16 -0.33 -1.75
C ILE A 73 6.72 -1.01 -3.05
N ILE A 74 5.80 -0.39 -3.79
CA ILE A 74 5.30 -0.93 -5.06
C ILE A 74 6.44 -1.06 -6.08
N ASP A 75 7.24 -0.01 -6.25
CA ASP A 75 8.32 0.01 -7.23
C ASP A 75 9.49 -0.91 -6.83
N SER A 76 9.73 -1.14 -5.55
CA SER A 76 10.70 -2.15 -5.09
C SER A 76 10.30 -3.57 -5.50
N ALA A 77 9.01 -3.88 -5.51
CA ALA A 77 8.50 -5.17 -5.97
C ALA A 77 8.69 -5.33 -7.49
N TYR A 78 8.45 -4.27 -8.27
CA TYR A 78 8.77 -4.27 -9.70
C TYR A 78 10.26 -4.43 -9.97
N TYR A 79 11.09 -3.72 -9.20
CA TYR A 79 12.53 -3.85 -9.30
C TYR A 79 13.01 -5.26 -8.93
N SER A 80 12.40 -5.91 -7.93
CA SER A 80 12.63 -7.33 -7.63
C SER A 80 12.34 -8.23 -8.82
N GLU A 81 11.19 -8.06 -9.49
CA GLU A 81 10.82 -8.84 -10.68
C GLU A 81 11.84 -8.67 -11.81
N ILE A 82 12.20 -7.42 -12.13
CA ILE A 82 13.21 -7.09 -13.17
C ILE A 82 14.56 -7.75 -12.86
N ASN A 83 14.91 -7.91 -11.58
CA ASN A 83 16.14 -8.57 -11.13
C ASN A 83 15.99 -10.09 -10.93
N GLY A 84 14.96 -10.70 -11.51
CA GLY A 84 14.75 -12.15 -11.46
C GLY A 84 14.18 -12.63 -10.13
N ARG A 85 13.24 -11.86 -9.55
CA ARG A 85 12.52 -12.17 -8.29
C ARG A 85 13.42 -12.35 -7.07
N LYS A 86 14.57 -11.67 -7.06
CA LYS A 86 15.43 -11.61 -5.87
C LYS A 86 14.78 -10.76 -4.80
N ALA A 87 14.93 -11.16 -3.54
CA ALA A 87 14.52 -10.32 -2.42
C ALA A 87 15.22 -8.95 -2.51
N VAL A 88 14.44 -7.89 -2.35
CA VAL A 88 14.93 -6.50 -2.34
C VAL A 88 14.35 -5.78 -1.14
N THR A 89 15.21 -5.06 -0.43
CA THR A 89 14.85 -4.14 0.65
C THR A 89 14.49 -2.76 0.09
N LEU A 90 13.73 -1.97 0.87
CA LEU A 90 13.38 -0.61 0.46
C LEU A 90 14.62 0.28 0.30
N ASP A 91 15.66 0.09 1.11
CA ASP A 91 16.88 0.89 1.02
C ASP A 91 17.68 0.56 -0.25
N GLU A 92 17.75 -0.71 -0.64
CA GLU A 92 18.36 -1.10 -1.92
C GLU A 92 17.61 -0.48 -3.11
N PHE A 93 16.27 -0.48 -3.09
CA PHE A 93 15.50 0.20 -4.11
C PHE A 93 15.73 1.72 -4.12
N LYS A 94 15.75 2.37 -2.95
CA LYS A 94 16.02 3.82 -2.84
C LYS A 94 17.41 4.17 -3.36
N GLN A 95 18.42 3.35 -3.08
CA GLN A 95 19.77 3.52 -3.64
C GLN A 95 19.79 3.34 -5.17
N PHE A 96 19.05 2.37 -5.70
CA PHE A 96 18.85 2.22 -7.14
C PHE A 96 18.19 3.46 -7.75
N ALA A 97 17.13 3.99 -7.13
CA ALA A 97 16.44 5.19 -7.60
C ALA A 97 17.36 6.42 -7.61
N VAL A 98 18.20 6.61 -6.59
CA VAL A 98 19.21 7.68 -6.56
C VAL A 98 20.16 7.56 -7.75
N LYS A 99 20.70 6.36 -8.03
CA LYS A 99 21.57 6.13 -9.20
C LYS A 99 20.86 6.39 -10.52
N LEU A 100 19.57 6.09 -10.59
CA LEU A 100 18.75 6.37 -11.76
C LEU A 100 18.57 7.88 -11.98
N ILE A 101 18.36 8.63 -10.90
CA ILE A 101 18.29 10.10 -10.90
C ILE A 101 19.64 10.71 -11.30
N GLU A 102 20.75 10.22 -10.75
CA GLU A 102 22.10 10.67 -11.12
C GLU A 102 22.38 10.47 -12.62
N LYS A 103 21.87 9.38 -13.20
CA LYS A 103 22.09 9.04 -14.60
C LYS A 103 21.16 9.75 -15.59
N TYR A 104 19.89 9.95 -15.23
CA TYR A 104 18.85 10.42 -16.16
C TYR A 104 18.17 11.73 -15.74
N GLY A 105 18.52 12.28 -14.58
CA GLY A 105 17.93 13.50 -14.03
C GLY A 105 16.40 13.40 -13.93
N GLU A 106 15.72 14.42 -14.45
CA GLU A 106 14.24 14.51 -14.45
C GLU A 106 13.56 13.34 -15.18
N LYS A 107 14.27 12.66 -16.10
CA LYS A 107 13.73 11.53 -16.86
C LYS A 107 13.83 10.18 -16.13
N ALA A 108 14.38 10.14 -14.93
CA ALA A 108 14.61 8.88 -14.22
C ALA A 108 13.32 8.06 -14.02
N SER A 109 12.22 8.71 -13.68
CA SER A 109 10.91 8.03 -13.53
C SER A 109 10.46 7.37 -14.84
N ASP A 110 10.55 8.10 -15.96
CA ASP A 110 10.16 7.59 -17.27
C ASP A 110 11.02 6.40 -17.70
N GLU A 111 12.33 6.46 -17.44
CA GLU A 111 13.23 5.36 -17.71
C GLU A 111 12.90 4.12 -16.88
N PHE A 112 12.56 4.29 -15.59
CA PHE A 112 12.13 3.15 -14.79
C PHE A 112 10.81 2.54 -15.28
N ILE A 113 9.86 3.38 -15.72
CA ILE A 113 8.62 2.91 -16.34
C ILE A 113 8.92 2.11 -17.61
N LYS A 114 9.82 2.58 -18.47
CA LYS A 114 10.25 1.83 -19.67
C LYS A 114 10.87 0.49 -19.30
N MET A 115 11.73 0.44 -18.28
CA MET A 115 12.31 -0.82 -17.78
C MET A 115 11.21 -1.81 -17.36
N LYS A 116 10.20 -1.36 -16.60
CA LYS A 116 9.04 -2.17 -16.22
C LYS A 116 8.30 -2.70 -17.45
N VAL A 117 7.88 -1.81 -18.35
CA VAL A 117 7.10 -2.19 -19.55
C VAL A 117 7.86 -3.17 -20.43
N ASN A 118 9.15 -2.92 -20.70
CA ASN A 118 9.97 -3.79 -21.55
C ASN A 118 10.12 -5.19 -20.96
N HIS A 119 10.34 -5.28 -19.64
CA HIS A 119 10.48 -6.57 -18.97
C HIS A 119 9.21 -7.43 -19.11
N PHE A 120 8.02 -6.84 -18.90
CA PHE A 120 6.75 -7.56 -19.05
C PHE A 120 6.35 -7.83 -20.49
N ALA A 121 6.78 -6.99 -21.44
CA ALA A 121 6.56 -7.23 -22.86
C ALA A 121 7.41 -8.39 -23.39
N SER A 122 8.67 -8.51 -22.92
CA SER A 122 9.60 -9.57 -23.32
C SER A 122 9.43 -10.89 -22.56
N SER A 123 8.66 -10.90 -21.47
CA SER A 123 8.38 -12.11 -20.67
C SER A 123 7.12 -12.87 -21.15
N LYS A 124 6.54 -12.49 -22.29
CA LYS A 124 5.49 -13.22 -23.01
C LYS A 124 6.09 -14.00 -24.17
#